data_AF-A0A1G3TSP2-F1
#
_entry.id   AF-A0A1G3TSP2-F1
#
_cell.length_a   1.000
_cell.length_b   1.000
_cell.length_c   1.000
_cell.angle_alpha   90.00
_cell.angle_beta   90.00
_cell.angle_gamma   90.00
#
_symmetry.space_group_name_H-M   'P 1'
#
loop_
_entity.id
_entity.type
_entity.pdbx_description
1 polymer ?
#
loop_
_entity_poly.entity_id
_entity_poly.type
_entity_poly.pdbx_seq_one_letter_code
_entity_poly.pdbx_strand_id
1 'polypeptide(L)'
;MSTYIKNIKDFICFHQGCIIEFEFGIASLHKELRKEWDGEKREEVLKEKLIGLYDESSEKLQIILEKTFEQIKAIYGENIRFSVKTIEKNEYENLYITDYYRENMQEIPKELKRARDHTPFANILFDNEDKYISNDLEEDFKNAKYRNPRVLGNKIGDLNKGDVEWKDCWIKHSGDTELKYYNSLLVMPLTLKNNNFMENFNKKFKTDAIWGFFCLDSEEKNAFADEALQDIGRIMADMLSIYFIFLYEHTENSETFNLSLDYLISE
;
A
#
# COMPACT_ATOMS: atom_id res chain seq x y z
N MET A 1 13.22 5.75 -25.73
CA MET A 1 13.83 6.54 -24.63
C MET A 1 13.08 7.84 -24.34
N SER A 2 12.60 8.63 -25.32
CA SER A 2 11.86 9.88 -25.04
C SER A 2 10.48 9.65 -24.39
N THR A 3 9.74 8.61 -24.77
CA THR A 3 8.42 8.29 -24.18
C THR A 3 8.53 7.86 -22.72
N TYR A 4 9.55 7.06 -22.38
CA TYR A 4 9.77 6.56 -21.02
C TYR A 4 10.05 7.70 -20.03
N ILE A 5 11.00 8.58 -20.37
CA ILE A 5 11.31 9.77 -19.56
C ILE A 5 10.09 10.69 -19.45
N LYS A 6 9.30 10.82 -20.54
CA LYS A 6 8.06 11.58 -20.51
C LYS A 6 7.07 10.99 -19.50
N ASN A 7 6.84 9.68 -19.50
CA ASN A 7 5.89 9.04 -18.60
C ASN A 7 6.30 9.22 -17.12
N ILE A 8 7.59 9.13 -16.81
CA ILE A 8 8.12 9.41 -15.45
C ILE A 8 7.87 10.87 -15.06
N LYS A 9 8.13 11.83 -15.97
CA LYS A 9 7.88 13.26 -15.71
C LYS A 9 6.40 13.52 -15.50
N ASP A 10 5.54 12.94 -16.33
CA ASP A 10 4.09 13.08 -16.23
C ASP A 10 3.56 12.51 -14.90
N PHE A 11 4.12 11.38 -14.44
CA PHE A 11 3.87 10.82 -13.11
C PHE A 11 4.25 11.80 -12.00
N ILE A 12 5.49 12.30 -12.01
CA ILE A 12 6.00 13.24 -11.00
C ILE A 12 5.17 14.51 -10.96
N CYS A 13 4.89 15.13 -12.11
CA CYS A 13 4.12 16.37 -12.20
C CYS A 13 2.67 16.19 -11.71
N PHE A 14 2.05 15.05 -12.05
CA PHE A 14 0.71 14.70 -11.56
C PHE A 14 0.69 14.63 -10.04
N HIS A 15 1.60 13.85 -9.45
CA HIS A 15 1.66 13.68 -8.00
C HIS A 15 2.00 14.96 -7.26
N GLN A 16 2.88 15.82 -7.79
CA GLN A 16 3.16 17.13 -7.20
C GLN A 16 1.90 17.99 -7.05
N GLY A 17 1.06 18.05 -8.10
CA GLY A 17 -0.21 18.77 -8.04
C GLY A 17 -1.19 18.14 -7.04
N CYS A 18 -1.38 16.81 -7.15
CA CYS A 18 -2.30 16.09 -6.28
C CYS A 18 -1.91 16.13 -4.80
N ILE A 19 -0.62 16.11 -4.47
CA ILE A 19 -0.14 16.23 -3.08
C ILE A 19 -0.62 17.55 -2.46
N ILE A 20 -0.45 18.67 -3.17
CA ILE A 20 -0.85 20.00 -2.69
C ILE A 20 -2.37 20.07 -2.52
N GLU A 21 -3.13 19.61 -3.51
CA GLU A 21 -4.60 19.62 -3.47
C GLU A 21 -5.15 18.72 -2.36
N PHE A 22 -4.54 17.56 -2.16
CA PHE A 22 -4.92 16.59 -1.14
C PHE A 22 -4.66 17.14 0.27
N GLU A 23 -3.46 17.67 0.52
CA GLU A 23 -3.11 18.31 1.80
C GLU A 23 -4.07 19.46 2.13
N PHE A 24 -4.30 20.35 1.16
CA PHE A 24 -5.22 21.48 1.35
C PHE A 24 -6.65 21.02 1.66
N GLY A 25 -7.14 20.01 0.93
CA GLY A 25 -8.47 19.44 1.13
C GLY A 25 -8.66 18.87 2.54
N ILE A 26 -7.75 17.99 2.96
CA ILE A 26 -7.81 17.36 4.29
C ILE A 26 -7.66 18.42 5.40
N ALA A 27 -6.73 19.36 5.26
CA ALA A 27 -6.56 20.43 6.23
C ALA A 27 -7.81 21.31 6.36
N SER A 28 -8.53 21.54 5.27
CA SER A 28 -9.80 22.29 5.31
C SER A 28 -10.89 21.53 6.07
N LEU A 29 -11.07 20.24 5.79
CA LEU A 29 -12.02 19.38 6.49
C LEU A 29 -11.70 19.28 7.99
N HIS A 30 -10.42 19.09 8.32
CA HIS A 30 -9.94 19.07 9.71
C HIS A 30 -10.19 20.39 10.45
N LYS A 31 -9.99 21.52 9.78
CA LYS A 31 -10.29 22.84 10.34
C LYS A 31 -11.78 23.00 10.64
N GLU A 32 -12.67 22.43 9.84
CA GLU A 32 -14.11 22.42 10.12
C GLU A 32 -14.45 21.56 11.33
N LEU A 33 -13.87 20.36 11.43
CA LEU A 33 -14.00 19.50 12.61
C LEU A 33 -13.56 20.24 13.87
N ARG A 34 -12.41 20.92 13.82
CA ARG A 34 -11.89 21.70 14.94
C ARG A 34 -12.80 22.85 15.35
N LYS A 35 -13.41 23.57 14.39
CA LYS A 35 -14.35 24.65 14.70
C LYS A 35 -15.58 24.13 15.44
N GLU A 36 -16.10 22.96 15.07
CA GLU A 36 -17.23 22.37 15.78
C GLU A 36 -16.82 21.89 17.18
N TRP A 37 -15.63 21.28 17.31
CA TRP A 37 -15.07 20.86 18.60
C TRP A 37 -14.82 22.03 19.56
N ASP A 38 -14.24 23.13 19.08
CA ASP A 38 -13.94 24.31 19.91
C ASP A 38 -15.20 25.16 20.19
N GLY A 39 -16.33 24.86 19.52
CA GLY A 39 -17.59 25.60 19.55
C GLY A 39 -18.68 24.98 20.43
N GLU A 40 -19.92 24.93 19.90
CA GLU A 40 -21.10 24.40 20.62
C GLU A 40 -21.11 22.87 20.76
N LYS A 41 -20.16 22.15 20.15
CA LYS A 41 -20.01 20.68 20.22
C LYS A 41 -21.32 19.94 19.98
N ARG A 42 -21.98 20.20 18.84
CA ARG A 42 -23.21 19.48 18.49
C ARG A 42 -22.83 18.10 17.97
N GLU A 43 -23.22 17.07 18.71
CA GLU A 43 -22.84 15.68 18.47
C GLU A 43 -23.05 15.23 17.01
N GLU A 44 -24.25 15.44 16.46
CA GLU A 44 -24.57 15.07 15.07
C GLU A 44 -23.68 15.78 14.05
N VAL A 45 -23.38 17.07 14.26
CA VAL A 45 -22.51 17.84 13.37
C VAL A 45 -21.06 17.37 13.50
N LEU A 46 -20.61 17.08 14.72
CA LEU A 46 -19.26 16.57 14.98
C LEU A 46 -19.05 15.21 14.31
N LYS A 47 -20.04 14.32 14.42
CA LYS A 47 -20.06 13.01 13.75
C LYS A 47 -20.03 13.15 12.24
N GLU A 48 -20.86 14.02 11.67
CA GLU A 48 -20.87 14.32 10.23
C GLU A 48 -19.48 14.80 9.76
N LYS A 49 -18.84 15.71 10.49
CA LYS A 49 -17.50 16.23 10.14
C LYS A 49 -16.40 15.19 10.28
N LEU A 50 -16.47 14.32 11.28
CA LEU A 50 -15.49 13.26 11.48
C LEU A 50 -15.58 12.20 10.36
N ILE A 51 -16.81 11.77 10.05
CA ILE A 51 -17.07 10.85 8.93
C ILE A 51 -16.67 11.50 7.61
N GLY A 52 -17.07 12.76 7.37
CA GLY A 52 -16.73 13.49 6.15
C GLY A 52 -15.23 13.64 5.93
N LEU A 53 -14.44 13.90 7.00
CA LEU A 53 -12.99 13.91 6.90
C LEU A 53 -12.44 12.57 6.41
N TYR A 54 -12.95 11.45 6.92
CA TYR A 54 -12.48 10.11 6.54
C TYR A 54 -12.93 9.72 5.13
N ASP A 55 -14.22 9.90 4.83
CA ASP A 55 -14.83 9.48 3.57
C ASP A 55 -14.29 10.30 2.40
N GLU A 56 -14.28 11.63 2.50
CA GLU A 56 -13.80 12.49 1.41
C GLU A 56 -12.30 12.33 1.16
N SER A 57 -11.51 12.13 2.21
CA SER A 57 -10.07 11.90 2.06
C SER A 57 -9.77 10.54 1.43
N SER A 58 -10.54 9.50 1.79
CA SER A 58 -10.43 8.17 1.19
C SER A 58 -10.86 8.18 -0.28
N GLU A 59 -11.97 8.84 -0.62
CA GLU A 59 -12.45 8.98 -2.00
C GLU A 59 -11.40 9.69 -2.88
N LYS A 60 -10.85 10.81 -2.39
CA LYS A 60 -9.79 11.53 -3.12
C LYS A 60 -8.54 10.68 -3.32
N LEU A 61 -8.11 9.94 -2.31
CA LEU A 61 -6.94 9.07 -2.44
C LEU A 61 -7.21 7.92 -3.41
N GLN A 62 -8.41 7.36 -3.42
CA GLN A 62 -8.80 6.34 -4.39
C GLN A 62 -8.72 6.87 -5.83
N ILE A 63 -9.25 8.06 -6.12
CA ILE A 63 -9.16 8.69 -7.45
C ILE A 63 -7.70 8.89 -7.87
N ILE A 64 -6.84 9.33 -6.94
CA ILE A 64 -5.41 9.49 -7.19
C ILE A 64 -4.79 8.13 -7.56
N LEU A 65 -5.07 7.07 -6.77
CA LEU A 65 -4.52 5.73 -6.98
C LEU A 65 -4.98 5.10 -8.30
N GLU A 66 -6.23 5.32 -8.71
CA GLU A 66 -6.72 4.90 -10.02
C GLU A 66 -5.94 5.55 -11.16
N LYS A 67 -5.63 6.86 -11.04
CA LYS A 67 -4.83 7.54 -12.06
C LYS A 67 -3.35 7.15 -12.02
N THR A 68 -2.78 6.96 -10.82
CA THR A 68 -1.44 6.43 -10.60
C THR A 68 -1.27 5.10 -11.30
N PHE A 69 -2.29 4.24 -11.24
CA PHE A 69 -2.23 2.92 -11.87
C PHE A 69 -2.08 2.99 -13.39
N GLU A 70 -2.84 3.87 -14.06
CA GLU A 70 -2.71 4.10 -15.50
C GLU A 70 -1.30 4.57 -15.88
N GLN A 71 -0.68 5.41 -15.04
CA GLN A 71 0.70 5.86 -15.25
C GLN A 71 1.73 4.76 -14.99
N ILE A 72 1.48 3.87 -14.02
CA ILE A 72 2.31 2.68 -13.77
C ILE A 72 2.30 1.77 -15.00
N LYS A 73 1.13 1.47 -15.59
CA LYS A 73 1.04 0.69 -16.84
C LYS A 73 1.82 1.35 -17.97
N ALA A 74 1.78 2.67 -18.09
CA ALA A 74 2.57 3.40 -19.08
C ALA A 74 4.09 3.31 -18.86
N ILE A 75 4.56 3.04 -17.64
CA ILE A 75 5.99 2.96 -17.29
C ILE A 75 6.50 1.52 -17.33
N TYR A 76 5.76 0.58 -16.75
CA TYR A 76 6.18 -0.82 -16.60
C TYR A 76 5.57 -1.78 -17.63
N GLY A 77 4.54 -1.34 -18.36
CA GLY A 77 3.80 -2.15 -19.33
C GLY A 77 2.42 -2.60 -18.83
N GLU A 78 1.58 -3.04 -19.77
CA GLU A 78 0.17 -3.42 -19.54
C GLU A 78 0.00 -4.69 -18.67
N ASN A 79 1.01 -5.56 -18.62
CA ASN A 79 0.97 -6.84 -17.91
C ASN A 79 1.33 -6.70 -16.42
N ILE A 80 1.28 -5.49 -15.88
CA ILE A 80 1.63 -5.17 -14.50
C ILE A 80 0.36 -4.88 -13.72
N ARG A 81 0.25 -5.54 -12.57
CA ARG A 81 -0.79 -5.29 -11.59
C ARG A 81 -0.23 -4.46 -10.45
N PHE A 82 -1.06 -3.56 -9.94
CA PHE A 82 -0.71 -2.66 -8.86
C PHE A 82 -1.66 -2.86 -7.68
N SER A 83 -1.09 -2.85 -6.47
CA SER A 83 -1.87 -2.72 -5.25
C SER A 83 -1.15 -1.86 -4.22
N VAL A 84 -1.94 -1.18 -3.41
CA VAL A 84 -1.50 -0.54 -2.18
C VAL A 84 -2.09 -1.31 -1.01
N LYS A 85 -1.25 -1.65 -0.04
CA LYS A 85 -1.64 -2.41 1.14
C LYS A 85 -1.35 -1.61 2.40
N THR A 86 -2.22 -1.69 3.38
CA THR A 86 -2.07 -1.09 4.71
C THR A 86 -1.73 -2.14 5.75
N ILE A 87 -1.25 -1.69 6.90
CA ILE A 87 -0.91 -2.55 8.04
C ILE A 87 -1.95 -2.33 9.12
N GLU A 88 -2.65 -3.38 9.49
CA GLU A 88 -3.57 -3.39 10.63
C GLU A 88 -2.97 -4.19 11.78
N LYS A 89 -3.23 -3.72 13.00
CA LYS A 89 -2.86 -4.42 14.24
C LYS A 89 -4.11 -5.02 14.87
N ASN A 90 -4.03 -6.27 15.31
CA ASN A 90 -5.05 -6.83 16.18
C ASN A 90 -4.73 -6.60 17.67
N GLU A 91 -5.66 -7.00 18.54
CA GLU A 91 -5.54 -6.93 20.00
C GLU A 91 -4.33 -7.67 20.60
N TYR A 92 -3.70 -8.58 19.83
CA TYR A 92 -2.51 -9.33 20.23
C TYR A 92 -1.23 -8.82 19.54
N GLU A 93 -1.24 -7.60 19.00
CA GLU A 93 -0.12 -6.97 18.26
C GLU A 93 0.35 -7.78 17.03
N ASN A 94 -0.48 -8.68 16.50
CA ASN A 94 -0.19 -9.32 15.23
C ASN A 94 -0.47 -8.34 14.09
N LEU A 95 0.48 -8.26 13.16
CA LEU A 95 0.38 -7.42 11.96
C LEU A 95 -0.35 -8.17 10.84
N TYR A 96 -1.38 -7.53 10.30
CA TYR A 96 -2.15 -7.98 9.15
C TYR A 96 -2.00 -7.00 8.00
N ILE A 97 -1.94 -7.53 6.79
CA ILE A 97 -1.79 -6.79 5.55
C ILE A 97 -3.15 -6.74 4.86
N THR A 98 -3.72 -5.54 4.77
CA THR A 98 -5.03 -5.32 4.15
C THR A 98 -4.87 -4.58 2.83
N ASP A 99 -5.72 -4.88 1.85
CA ASP A 99 -5.71 -4.15 0.58
C ASP A 99 -6.38 -2.80 0.81
N TYR A 100 -5.62 -1.72 0.67
CA TYR A 100 -6.17 -0.36 0.61
C TYR A 100 -6.68 -0.05 -0.79
N TYR A 101 -5.90 -0.46 -1.80
CA TYR A 101 -6.27 -0.36 -3.21
C TYR A 101 -5.78 -1.59 -3.97
N ARG A 102 -6.64 -2.11 -4.84
CA ARG A 102 -6.30 -3.18 -5.77
C ARG A 102 -7.18 -3.11 -7.01
N GLU A 103 -6.57 -3.29 -8.18
CA GLU A 103 -7.34 -3.46 -9.42
C GLU A 103 -8.29 -4.66 -9.28
N ASN A 104 -9.60 -4.39 -9.45
CA ASN A 104 -10.68 -5.36 -9.24
C ASN A 104 -10.70 -5.93 -7.81
N MET A 105 -10.98 -5.06 -6.83
CA MET A 105 -11.12 -5.41 -5.41
C MET A 105 -12.02 -6.64 -5.23
N GLN A 106 -11.41 -7.73 -4.78
CA GLN A 106 -12.12 -8.82 -4.12
C GLN A 106 -11.52 -8.98 -2.73
N GLU A 107 -12.39 -9.16 -1.74
CA GLU A 107 -11.97 -9.26 -0.36
C GLU A 107 -11.14 -10.53 -0.14
N ILE A 108 -9.87 -10.36 0.21
CA ILE A 108 -9.06 -11.50 0.67
C ILE A 108 -9.56 -11.89 2.07
N PRO A 109 -9.73 -13.19 2.38
CA PRO A 109 -10.06 -13.65 3.73
C PRO A 109 -9.03 -13.19 4.77
N LYS A 110 -9.47 -12.81 5.98
CA LYS A 110 -8.60 -12.28 7.05
C LYS A 110 -7.50 -13.25 7.46
N GLU A 111 -7.72 -14.56 7.36
CA GLU A 111 -6.77 -15.60 7.75
C GLU A 111 -5.51 -15.58 6.87
N LEU A 112 -5.62 -15.10 5.63
CA LEU A 112 -4.53 -15.03 4.67
C LEU A 112 -3.76 -13.71 4.72
N LYS A 113 -4.04 -12.85 5.70
CA LYS A 113 -3.49 -11.49 5.77
C LYS A 113 -2.32 -11.32 6.73
N ARG A 114 -1.96 -12.31 7.56
CA ARG A 114 -0.88 -12.16 8.55
C ARG A 114 0.47 -11.87 7.89
N ALA A 115 1.11 -10.76 8.24
CA ALA A 115 2.34 -10.29 7.59
C ALA A 115 3.48 -11.32 7.61
N ARG A 116 3.65 -12.05 8.73
CA ARG A 116 4.69 -13.09 8.89
C ARG A 116 4.56 -14.28 7.95
N ASP A 117 3.36 -14.52 7.42
CA ASP A 117 3.11 -15.67 6.55
C ASP A 117 3.39 -15.34 5.07
N HIS A 118 3.70 -14.08 4.77
CA HIS A 118 4.10 -13.59 3.45
C HIS A 118 5.58 -13.19 3.47
N THR A 119 6.45 -13.91 2.77
CA THR A 119 7.88 -13.58 2.68
C THR A 119 8.13 -12.08 2.37
N PRO A 120 7.47 -11.45 1.38
CA PRO A 120 7.77 -10.06 1.04
C PRO A 120 7.57 -9.07 2.19
N PHE A 121 6.45 -9.19 2.91
CA PHE A 121 6.15 -8.30 4.03
C PHE A 121 6.97 -8.65 5.26
N ALA A 122 7.23 -9.95 5.48
CA ALA A 122 8.03 -10.40 6.60
C ALA A 122 9.48 -9.89 6.52
N ASN A 123 10.10 -10.00 5.34
CA ASN A 123 11.45 -9.50 5.09
C ASN A 123 11.57 -7.99 5.39
N ILE A 124 10.63 -7.19 4.90
CA ILE A 124 10.65 -5.74 5.09
C ILE A 124 10.39 -5.37 6.56
N LEU A 125 9.42 -6.00 7.22
CA LEU A 125 8.99 -5.62 8.58
C LEU A 125 9.89 -6.18 9.68
N PHE A 126 10.45 -7.38 9.50
CA PHE A 126 11.13 -8.11 10.57
C PHE A 126 12.63 -8.29 10.29
N ASP A 127 13.03 -8.35 9.02
CA ASP A 127 14.44 -8.54 8.64
C ASP A 127 15.11 -7.21 8.23
N ASN A 128 14.36 -6.09 8.28
CA ASN A 128 14.80 -4.73 7.95
C ASN A 128 15.28 -4.55 6.50
N GLU A 129 14.72 -5.32 5.56
CA GLU A 129 14.95 -5.08 4.13
C GLU A 129 14.26 -3.78 3.68
N ASP A 130 14.89 -3.04 2.77
CA ASP A 130 14.33 -1.78 2.27
C ASP A 130 13.25 -2.02 1.20
N LYS A 131 13.27 -3.16 0.52
CA LYS A 131 12.31 -3.64 -0.48
C LYS A 131 12.42 -5.16 -0.60
N TYR A 132 11.41 -5.79 -1.19
CA TYR A 132 11.46 -7.19 -1.62
C TYR A 132 11.31 -7.25 -3.15
N ILE A 133 12.19 -8.00 -3.82
CA ILE A 133 12.11 -8.25 -5.26
C ILE A 133 12.32 -9.74 -5.53
N SER A 134 11.45 -10.29 -6.36
CA SER A 134 11.66 -11.58 -7.01
C SER A 134 11.31 -11.47 -8.49
N ASN A 135 12.22 -11.94 -9.35
CA ASN A 135 12.06 -12.01 -10.79
C ASN A 135 11.72 -13.43 -11.29
N ASP A 136 11.73 -14.41 -10.37
CA ASP A 136 11.33 -15.78 -10.61
C ASP A 136 10.82 -16.41 -9.30
N LEU A 137 9.56 -16.11 -8.96
CA LEU A 137 8.92 -16.62 -7.75
C LEU A 137 8.74 -18.13 -7.75
N GLU A 138 8.61 -18.74 -8.92
CA GLU A 138 8.55 -20.19 -9.04
C GLU A 138 9.86 -20.79 -8.52
N GLU A 139 11.00 -20.26 -8.97
CA GLU A 139 12.32 -20.73 -8.54
C GLU A 139 12.56 -20.42 -7.05
N ASP A 140 12.16 -19.24 -6.57
CA ASP A 140 12.25 -18.91 -5.13
C ASP A 140 11.36 -19.83 -4.28
N PHE A 141 10.19 -20.23 -4.79
CA PHE A 141 9.30 -21.18 -4.12
C PHE A 141 9.87 -22.60 -4.10
N LYS A 142 10.42 -23.08 -5.22
CA LYS A 142 11.11 -24.38 -5.31
C LYS A 142 12.26 -24.49 -4.32
N ASN A 143 12.97 -23.39 -4.10
CA ASN A 143 14.07 -23.28 -3.15
C ASN A 143 13.63 -22.92 -1.71
N ALA A 144 12.33 -22.93 -1.42
CA ALA A 144 11.74 -22.58 -0.12
C ALA A 144 12.11 -21.17 0.40
N LYS A 145 12.46 -20.25 -0.49
CA LYS A 145 12.73 -18.84 -0.20
C LYS A 145 11.46 -17.99 -0.24
N TYR A 146 10.47 -18.40 -1.02
CA TYR A 146 9.19 -17.70 -1.12
C TYR A 146 8.06 -18.45 -0.42
N ARG A 147 7.27 -17.72 0.38
CA ARG A 147 6.05 -18.18 1.02
C ARG A 147 4.98 -17.12 0.88
N ASN A 148 3.77 -17.58 0.55
CA ASN A 148 2.57 -16.77 0.50
C ASN A 148 1.40 -17.68 0.87
N PRO A 149 0.45 -17.26 1.73
CA PRO A 149 -0.71 -18.07 2.10
C PRO A 149 -1.59 -18.49 0.90
N ARG A 150 -1.47 -17.80 -0.24
CA ARG A 150 -2.16 -18.17 -1.50
C ARG A 150 -1.43 -19.24 -2.31
N VAL A 151 -0.25 -19.69 -1.89
CA VAL A 151 0.54 -20.71 -2.57
C VAL A 151 0.63 -21.97 -1.70
N LEU A 152 0.24 -23.10 -2.28
CA LEU A 152 0.16 -24.40 -1.63
C LEU A 152 1.56 -24.98 -1.40
N GLY A 153 2.14 -24.73 -0.23
CA GLY A 153 3.48 -25.20 0.15
C GLY A 153 3.69 -26.72 0.05
N ASN A 154 2.63 -27.52 0.18
CA ASN A 154 2.69 -28.97 0.00
C ASN A 154 2.93 -29.40 -1.47
N LYS A 155 2.79 -28.51 -2.46
CA LYS A 155 3.02 -28.80 -3.88
C LYS A 155 4.46 -28.61 -4.36
N ILE A 156 5.38 -28.16 -3.49
CA ILE A 156 6.80 -27.96 -3.86
C ILE A 156 7.42 -29.24 -4.45
N GLY A 157 7.15 -30.40 -3.85
CA GLY A 157 7.68 -31.68 -4.32
C GLY A 157 7.19 -32.07 -5.71
N ASP A 158 5.91 -31.86 -5.99
CA ASP A 158 5.29 -32.15 -7.28
C ASP A 158 5.76 -31.17 -8.35
N LEU A 159 5.89 -29.88 -8.00
CA LEU A 159 6.43 -28.84 -8.89
C LEU A 159 7.89 -29.14 -9.28
N ASN A 160 8.71 -29.62 -8.33
CA ASN A 160 10.10 -30.01 -8.60
C ASN A 160 10.23 -31.24 -9.52
N LYS A 161 9.23 -32.12 -9.52
CA LYS A 161 9.16 -33.28 -10.43
C LYS A 161 8.57 -32.95 -11.79
N GLY A 162 7.93 -31.78 -11.92
CA GLY A 162 7.15 -31.40 -13.11
C GLY A 162 5.77 -32.04 -13.16
N ASP A 163 5.26 -32.54 -12.04
CA ASP A 163 3.92 -33.16 -11.94
C ASP A 163 2.79 -32.11 -11.92
N VAL A 164 3.11 -30.87 -11.55
CA VAL A 164 2.20 -29.71 -11.56
C VAL A 164 2.92 -28.48 -12.10
N GLU A 165 2.18 -27.52 -12.66
CA GLU A 165 2.72 -26.24 -13.09
C GLU A 165 2.69 -25.21 -11.94
N TRP A 166 3.46 -24.13 -12.08
CA TRP A 166 3.48 -23.05 -11.08
C TRP A 166 2.09 -22.50 -10.79
N LYS A 167 1.29 -22.25 -11.83
CA LYS A 167 -0.10 -21.76 -11.70
C LYS A 167 -0.95 -22.68 -10.82
N ASP A 168 -0.75 -24.00 -10.88
CA ASP A 168 -1.53 -24.97 -10.11
C ASP A 168 -1.19 -24.93 -8.61
N CYS A 169 -0.09 -24.28 -8.24
CA CYS A 169 0.28 -24.05 -6.85
C CYS A 169 -0.54 -22.93 -6.20
N TRP A 170 -1.27 -22.11 -6.97
CA TRP A 170 -2.04 -20.98 -6.47
C TRP A 170 -3.48 -21.34 -6.12
N ILE A 171 -3.97 -20.74 -5.04
CA ILE A 171 -5.35 -20.90 -4.58
C ILE A 171 -6.24 -19.87 -5.28
N LYS A 172 -7.29 -20.36 -5.95
CA LYS A 172 -8.39 -19.55 -6.47
C LYS A 172 -9.30 -19.11 -5.33
N HIS A 173 -9.66 -17.83 -5.23
CA HIS A 173 -10.62 -17.38 -4.23
C HIS A 173 -12.07 -17.58 -4.67
N SER A 174 -12.97 -17.73 -3.69
CA SER A 174 -14.40 -17.75 -3.93
C SER A 174 -14.82 -16.42 -4.54
N GLY A 175 -15.35 -16.44 -5.76
CA GLY A 175 -15.72 -15.22 -6.51
C GLY A 175 -14.72 -14.82 -7.60
N ASP A 176 -13.53 -15.43 -7.65
CA ASP A 176 -12.63 -15.24 -8.78
C ASP A 176 -13.25 -15.89 -10.03
N THR A 177 -13.35 -15.14 -11.12
CA THR A 177 -13.67 -15.71 -12.43
C THR A 177 -12.48 -16.53 -12.94
N GLU A 178 -11.26 -16.05 -12.69
CA GLU A 178 -10.00 -16.63 -13.18
C GLU A 178 -8.94 -16.72 -12.06
N LEU A 179 -8.06 -17.73 -12.16
CA LEU A 179 -6.97 -17.90 -11.21
C LEU A 179 -5.89 -16.83 -11.47
N LYS A 180 -5.73 -15.90 -10.52
CA LYS A 180 -4.64 -14.91 -10.57
C LYS A 180 -3.38 -15.46 -9.89
N TYR A 181 -2.31 -15.61 -10.66
CA TYR A 181 -0.97 -15.97 -10.20
C TYR A 181 0.06 -15.00 -10.77
N TYR A 182 1.30 -14.99 -10.26
CA TYR A 182 2.38 -14.15 -10.78
C TYR A 182 3.74 -14.84 -10.67
N ASN A 183 4.67 -14.43 -11.54
CA ASN A 183 6.03 -14.93 -11.63
C ASN A 183 7.07 -13.92 -11.12
N SER A 184 6.77 -12.62 -11.19
CA SER A 184 7.63 -11.57 -10.63
C SER A 184 6.84 -10.71 -9.64
N LEU A 185 7.52 -10.23 -8.60
CA LEU A 185 6.95 -9.37 -7.57
C LEU A 185 7.98 -8.32 -7.13
N LEU A 186 7.54 -7.08 -7.04
CA LEU A 186 8.24 -5.98 -6.40
C LEU A 186 7.35 -5.41 -5.29
N VAL A 187 7.86 -5.41 -4.06
CA VAL A 187 7.20 -4.81 -2.89
C VAL A 187 8.10 -3.76 -2.30
N MET A 188 7.57 -2.56 -2.13
CA MET A 188 8.26 -1.45 -1.48
C MET A 188 7.44 -0.93 -0.30
N PRO A 189 8.07 -0.68 0.86
CA PRO A 189 7.40 -0.01 1.95
C PRO A 189 7.03 1.43 1.55
N LEU A 190 5.81 1.84 1.90
CA LEU A 190 5.42 3.25 1.92
C LEU A 190 5.99 3.86 3.19
N THR A 191 7.19 4.40 3.08
CA THR A 191 7.94 4.97 4.20
C THR A 191 8.78 6.13 3.70
N LEU A 192 9.10 7.05 4.62
CA LEU A 192 10.06 8.09 4.36
C LEU A 192 11.44 7.77 4.97
N LYS A 193 11.64 6.61 5.60
CA LYS A 193 12.87 6.22 6.31
C LYS A 193 14.16 6.38 5.49
N ASN A 194 14.07 6.20 4.17
CA ASN A 194 15.22 6.23 3.28
C ASN A 194 15.60 7.64 2.81
N ASN A 195 14.86 8.67 3.23
CA ASN A 195 15.10 10.05 2.84
C ASN A 195 15.98 10.78 3.87
N ASN A 196 16.85 11.68 3.38
CA ASN A 196 17.73 12.48 4.23
C ASN A 196 17.01 13.76 4.68
N PHE A 197 16.16 13.65 5.70
CA PHE A 197 15.50 14.83 6.25
C PHE A 197 16.36 15.57 7.27
N MET A 198 16.03 16.85 7.42
CA MET A 198 16.52 17.66 8.55
C MET A 198 16.06 17.06 9.88
N GLU A 199 16.89 17.14 10.91
CA GLU A 199 16.64 16.55 12.24
C GLU A 199 15.28 16.92 12.84
N ASN A 200 14.84 18.17 12.65
CA ASN A 200 13.55 18.66 13.14
C ASN A 200 12.35 17.95 12.49
N PHE A 201 12.49 17.49 11.25
CA PHE A 201 11.46 16.73 10.56
C PHE A 201 11.35 15.32 11.16
N ASN A 202 12.50 14.64 11.37
CA ASN A 202 12.56 13.31 12.01
C ASN A 202 12.01 13.30 13.45
N LYS A 203 12.07 14.43 14.16
CA LYS A 203 11.47 14.56 15.50
C LYS A 203 9.95 14.66 15.47
N LYS A 204 9.40 15.28 14.43
CA LYS A 204 7.96 15.53 14.30
C LYS A 204 7.24 14.31 13.71
N PHE A 205 7.86 13.66 12.74
CA PHE A 205 7.29 12.51 12.05
C PHE A 205 7.96 11.23 12.52
N LYS A 206 7.19 10.15 12.67
CA LYS A 206 7.74 8.80 12.83
C LYS A 206 8.34 8.37 11.49
N THR A 207 9.48 8.94 11.09
CA THR A 207 10.07 8.72 9.75
C THR A 207 10.51 7.29 9.52
N ASP A 208 10.75 6.52 10.59
CA ASP A 208 11.01 5.09 10.55
C ASP A 208 9.74 4.23 10.38
N ALA A 209 8.54 4.83 10.41
CA ALA A 209 7.29 4.12 10.25
C ALA A 209 7.08 3.64 8.81
N ILE A 210 6.44 2.48 8.69
CA ILE A 210 5.94 1.94 7.44
C ILE A 210 4.41 2.09 7.48
N TRP A 211 3.89 2.92 6.59
CA TRP A 211 2.45 3.20 6.49
C TRP A 211 1.69 2.12 5.70
N GLY A 212 2.42 1.37 4.88
CA GLY A 212 1.85 0.37 4.00
C GLY A 212 2.88 -0.15 3.01
N PHE A 213 2.40 -0.76 1.94
CA PHE A 213 3.22 -1.35 0.89
C PHE A 213 2.69 -1.00 -0.49
N PHE A 214 3.60 -0.52 -1.34
CA PHE A 214 3.44 -0.42 -2.78
C PHE A 214 3.84 -1.76 -3.39
N CYS A 215 2.92 -2.43 -4.08
CA CYS A 215 3.16 -3.75 -4.66
C CYS A 215 2.90 -3.72 -6.18
N LEU A 216 3.89 -4.16 -6.95
CA LEU A 216 3.77 -4.47 -8.37
C LEU A 216 3.99 -5.96 -8.58
N ASP A 217 3.12 -6.59 -9.35
CA ASP A 217 3.28 -8.00 -9.71
C ASP A 217 3.00 -8.25 -11.21
N SER A 218 3.64 -9.28 -11.76
CA SER A 218 3.52 -9.64 -13.18
C SER A 218 3.48 -11.14 -13.39
N GLU A 219 2.74 -11.58 -14.40
CA GLU A 219 2.76 -12.97 -14.88
C GLU A 219 4.04 -13.30 -15.66
N GLU A 220 4.85 -12.31 -16.03
CA GLU A 220 6.13 -12.52 -16.69
C GLU A 220 7.26 -12.72 -15.67
N LYS A 221 8.26 -13.54 -16.03
CA LYS A 221 9.53 -13.61 -15.30
C LYS A 221 10.39 -12.40 -15.66
N ASN A 222 11.26 -11.97 -14.75
CA ASN A 222 12.19 -10.87 -14.94
C ASN A 222 11.54 -9.50 -15.20
N ALA A 223 10.27 -9.31 -14.83
CA ALA A 223 9.55 -8.05 -15.04
C ALA A 223 10.20 -6.86 -14.31
N PHE A 224 10.97 -7.13 -13.25
CA PHE A 224 11.64 -6.13 -12.42
C PHE A 224 13.17 -6.33 -12.40
N ALA A 225 13.74 -6.93 -13.45
CA ALA A 225 15.18 -7.18 -13.55
C ALA A 225 15.98 -5.91 -13.83
N ASP A 226 15.36 -4.88 -14.42
CA ASP A 226 15.98 -3.57 -14.64
C ASP A 226 15.99 -2.75 -13.33
N GLU A 227 17.19 -2.44 -12.84
CA GLU A 227 17.38 -1.63 -11.63
C GLU A 227 16.74 -0.23 -11.76
N ALA A 228 16.71 0.37 -12.95
CA ALA A 228 16.08 1.66 -13.16
C ALA A 228 14.56 1.61 -12.92
N LEU A 229 13.91 0.51 -13.29
CA LEU A 229 12.49 0.29 -12.97
C LEU A 229 12.30 0.16 -11.46
N GLN A 230 13.20 -0.53 -10.77
CA GLN A 230 13.12 -0.62 -9.31
C GLN A 230 13.26 0.77 -8.67
N ASP A 231 14.21 1.59 -9.10
CA ASP A 231 14.40 2.95 -8.57
C ASP A 231 13.17 3.84 -8.83
N ILE A 232 12.52 3.68 -9.98
CA ILE A 232 11.24 4.37 -10.24
C ILE A 232 10.16 3.88 -9.28
N GLY A 233 10.09 2.58 -9.00
CA GLY A 233 9.18 2.03 -8.00
C GLY A 233 9.38 2.67 -6.64
N ARG A 234 10.63 2.98 -6.27
CA ARG A 234 10.95 3.69 -5.03
C ARG A 234 10.40 5.10 -5.04
N ILE A 235 10.62 5.85 -6.13
CA ILE A 235 10.07 7.20 -6.28
C ILE A 235 8.54 7.18 -6.15
N MET A 236 7.87 6.20 -6.75
CA MET A 236 6.43 6.02 -6.65
C MET A 236 5.98 5.73 -5.21
N ALA A 237 6.66 4.82 -4.53
CA ALA A 237 6.36 4.49 -3.13
C ALA A 237 6.55 5.70 -2.20
N ASP A 238 7.62 6.47 -2.39
CA ASP A 238 7.90 7.68 -1.61
C ASP A 238 6.82 8.75 -1.86
N MET A 239 6.42 8.98 -3.10
CA MET A 239 5.32 9.91 -3.41
C MET A 239 4.00 9.48 -2.80
N LEU A 240 3.68 8.18 -2.89
CA LEU A 240 2.45 7.66 -2.30
C LEU A 240 2.46 7.77 -0.77
N SER A 241 3.62 7.58 -0.13
CA SER A 241 3.75 7.67 1.33
C SER A 241 3.36 9.05 1.88
N ILE A 242 3.52 10.11 1.09
CA ILE A 242 3.16 11.48 1.50
C ILE A 242 1.65 11.60 1.76
N TYR A 243 0.80 10.97 0.93
CA TYR A 243 -0.65 10.99 1.15
C TYR A 243 -1.04 10.28 2.45
N PHE A 244 -0.42 9.13 2.74
CA PHE A 244 -0.68 8.39 3.99
C PHE A 244 -0.20 9.15 5.21
N ILE A 245 0.90 9.91 5.10
CA ILE A 245 1.35 10.79 6.18
C ILE A 245 0.34 11.91 6.43
N PHE A 246 -0.18 12.54 5.38
CA PHE A 246 -1.20 13.58 5.56
C PHE A 246 -2.49 13.05 6.16
N LEU A 247 -2.92 11.83 5.77
CA LEU A 247 -4.03 11.16 6.44
C LEU A 247 -3.73 10.96 7.92
N TYR A 248 -2.61 10.31 8.26
CA TYR A 248 -2.19 10.05 9.64
C TYR A 248 -2.13 11.31 10.49
N GLU A 249 -1.56 12.41 9.99
CA GLU A 249 -1.43 13.66 10.73
C GLU A 249 -2.78 14.28 11.10
N HIS A 250 -3.78 14.15 10.22
CA HIS A 250 -5.10 14.75 10.42
C HIS A 250 -6.09 13.79 11.09
N THR A 251 -5.78 12.50 11.16
CA THR A 251 -6.59 11.48 11.85
C THR A 251 -5.88 11.01 13.12
N GLU A 252 -5.08 9.94 13.05
CA GLU A 252 -4.52 9.24 14.20
C GLU A 252 -3.59 10.10 15.07
N ASN A 253 -2.85 11.04 14.48
CA ASN A 253 -1.95 11.95 15.22
C ASN A 253 -2.62 13.27 15.64
N SER A 254 -3.89 13.46 15.31
CA SER A 254 -4.62 14.70 15.57
C SER A 254 -5.36 14.62 16.90
N GLU A 255 -4.99 15.48 17.85
CA GLU A 255 -5.66 15.61 19.14
C GLU A 255 -7.16 15.90 18.98
N THR A 256 -7.52 16.86 18.11
CA THR A 256 -8.93 17.19 17.84
C THR A 256 -9.71 16.00 17.30
N PHE A 257 -9.10 15.21 16.41
CA PHE A 257 -9.76 14.04 15.83
C PHE A 257 -10.00 12.97 16.89
N ASN A 258 -8.95 12.62 17.65
CA ASN A 258 -9.03 11.60 18.71
C ASN A 258 -10.03 11.99 19.81
N LEU A 259 -10.00 13.25 20.27
CA LEU A 259 -10.96 13.72 21.28
C LEU A 259 -12.41 13.72 20.76
N SER A 260 -12.62 14.04 19.48
CA SER A 260 -13.94 13.99 18.86
C SER A 260 -14.45 12.55 18.75
N LEU A 261 -13.57 11.62 18.38
CA LEU A 261 -13.89 10.19 18.30
C LEU A 261 -14.23 9.63 19.68
N ASP A 262 -13.41 9.90 20.69
CA ASP A 262 -13.62 9.44 22.07
C ASP A 262 -14.95 9.95 22.64
N TYR A 263 -15.27 11.22 22.39
CA TYR A 263 -16.55 11.82 22.79
C TYR A 263 -17.73 11.03 22.22
N LEU A 264 -17.70 10.72 20.93
CA LEU A 264 -18.79 10.00 20.23
C LEU A 264 -18.90 8.52 20.60
N ILE A 265 -17.83 7.90 21.14
CA ILE A 265 -17.84 6.49 21.59
C ILE A 265 -18.25 6.37 23.07
N SER A 266 -18.04 7.43 23.86
CA SER A 266 -18.28 7.43 25.30
C SER A 266 -19.75 7.58 25.74
N GLU A 267 -20.65 7.84 24.80
CA GLU A 267 -22.11 7.91 25.00
C GLU A 267 -22.82 6.65 24.48
#